data_AF-A0A0T1WPR8-F1
#
_entry.id   AF-A0A0T1WPR8-F1
#
_cell.length_a   1.000
_cell.length_b   1.000
_cell.length_c   1.000
_cell.angle_alpha   90.00
_cell.angle_beta   90.00
_cell.angle_gamma   90.00
#
_symmetry.space_group_name_H-M   'P 1'
#
loop_
_entity.id
_entity.type
_entity.pdbx_description
1 polymer ?
#
loop_
_entity_poly.entity_id
_entity_poly.type
_entity_poly.pdbx_seq_one_letter_code
_entity_poly.pdbx_strand_id
1 'polypeptide(L)'
;MHDCRPPSRALSRWLQNFESDPVDGRYGHLLLVEKPARDSDLGNQLRPYFESAHRDAREFFAGEIGISLHPDADEDDDASLLYPGCLPDTAKRGLFGEVMAGLVTENYEFVGGHEWSVPIFLFRYHADVEKYLFDLARDAERERAVFGRLGSDFIGLKLDDRGAVVRLIVGEAKWRGELSDAEVETLMLGKWKTNKRNGQRTRRGGIWAEINRDIDVPHGVRQLQRLLRERDRDGHAAAIVSMDKALVLRNPVPIARTNLIMIVGNGKAKRGEGEALLTWETIPEEYTSPHDLQVVEVILKDGEDLIDEIYDLLWKV
;
A
#
# COMPACT_ATOMS: atom_id res chain seq x y z
N MET A 1 -4.44 0.33 16.11
CA MET A 1 -3.45 1.28 15.54
C MET A 1 -2.30 0.48 14.95
N HIS A 2 -1.62 1.02 13.94
CA HIS A 2 -0.33 0.52 13.49
C HIS A 2 0.76 1.18 14.35
N ASP A 3 1.49 0.40 15.13
CA ASP A 3 2.44 0.88 16.15
C ASP A 3 3.83 0.24 16.04
N CYS A 4 4.04 -0.63 15.05
CA CYS A 4 5.30 -1.30 14.79
C CYS A 4 6.11 -0.51 13.76
N ARG A 5 7.35 -0.12 14.11
CA ARG A 5 8.25 0.54 13.17
C ARG A 5 8.79 -0.44 12.13
N PRO A 6 9.16 0.03 10.92
CA PRO A 6 9.84 -0.81 9.94
C PRO A 6 11.10 -1.46 10.53
N PRO A 7 11.37 -2.74 10.20
CA PRO A 7 12.57 -3.43 10.68
C PRO A 7 13.80 -2.98 9.87
N SER A 8 14.26 -1.74 10.05
CA SER A 8 15.29 -1.10 9.21
C SER A 8 16.57 -1.92 9.02
N ARG A 9 16.98 -2.65 10.06
CA ARG A 9 18.14 -3.56 9.98
C ARG A 9 17.89 -4.72 9.02
N ALA A 10 16.72 -5.34 9.07
CA ALA A 10 16.33 -6.40 8.14
C ALA A 10 16.28 -5.85 6.71
N LEU A 11 15.65 -4.70 6.52
CA LEU A 11 15.55 -4.04 5.20
C LEU A 11 16.90 -3.71 4.60
N SER A 12 17.83 -3.17 5.38
CA SER A 12 19.20 -2.88 4.91
C SER A 12 20.00 -4.13 4.54
N ARG A 13 19.69 -5.29 5.14
CA ARG A 13 20.30 -6.58 4.76
C ARG A 13 19.61 -7.21 3.56
N TRP A 14 18.32 -6.94 3.38
CA TRP A 14 17.51 -7.51 2.31
C TRP A 14 17.62 -6.73 0.99
N LEU A 15 17.46 -5.41 1.03
CA LEU A 15 17.33 -4.55 -0.14
C LEU A 15 18.57 -3.67 -0.30
N GLN A 16 19.07 -3.61 -1.53
CA GLN A 16 20.05 -2.63 -1.99
C GLN A 16 19.31 -1.44 -2.59
N ASN A 17 19.61 -0.24 -2.11
CA ASN A 17 19.03 0.99 -2.62
C ASN A 17 19.90 1.58 -3.74
N PHE A 18 19.21 2.07 -4.75
CA PHE A 18 19.72 2.97 -5.76
C PHE A 18 18.80 4.18 -5.69
N GLU A 19 19.35 5.38 -5.56
CA GLU A 19 18.60 6.62 -5.41
C GLU A 19 18.92 7.52 -6.59
N SER A 20 17.90 8.17 -7.15
CA SER A 20 18.11 9.25 -8.12
C SER A 20 18.35 10.56 -7.39
N ASP A 21 19.16 11.43 -7.98
CA ASP A 21 19.20 12.82 -7.56
C ASP A 21 17.80 13.45 -7.78
N PRO A 22 17.23 14.19 -6.80
CA PRO A 22 15.93 14.79 -6.96
C PRO A 22 15.87 15.73 -8.17
N VAL A 23 14.92 15.50 -9.07
CA VAL A 23 14.73 16.32 -10.27
C VAL A 23 13.80 17.48 -9.93
N ASP A 24 14.31 18.70 -10.10
CA ASP A 24 13.64 19.97 -9.77
C ASP A 24 13.10 20.06 -8.33
N GLY A 25 13.58 19.21 -7.42
CA GLY A 25 13.05 19.07 -6.06
C GLY A 25 11.61 18.56 -5.97
N ARG A 26 11.01 18.14 -7.10
CA ARG A 26 9.61 17.68 -7.18
C ARG A 26 9.48 16.21 -7.56
N TYR A 27 10.56 15.59 -8.01
CA TYR A 27 10.55 14.19 -8.39
C TYR A 27 11.71 13.42 -7.75
N GLY A 28 11.38 12.31 -7.12
CA GLY A 28 12.33 11.33 -6.61
C GLY A 28 12.04 9.95 -7.17
N HIS A 29 13.10 9.20 -7.44
CA HIS A 29 13.02 7.80 -7.83
C HIS A 29 13.92 6.96 -6.90
N LEU A 30 13.33 5.96 -6.26
CA LEU A 30 14.04 4.96 -5.47
C LEU A 30 13.87 3.58 -6.11
N LEU A 31 14.99 2.92 -6.43
CA LEU A 31 15.01 1.52 -6.84
C LEU A 31 15.58 0.70 -5.69
N LEU A 32 14.80 -0.28 -5.24
CA LEU A 32 15.18 -1.27 -4.26
C LEU A 32 15.33 -2.61 -4.97
N VAL A 33 16.52 -3.20 -4.92
CA VAL A 33 16.78 -4.52 -5.50
C VAL A 33 17.12 -5.49 -4.39
N GLU A 34 16.47 -6.65 -4.39
CA GLU A 34 16.79 -7.72 -3.47
C GLU A 34 18.23 -8.23 -3.65
N LYS A 35 18.96 -8.28 -2.52
CA LYS A 35 20.32 -8.78 -2.47
C LYS A 35 20.37 -10.30 -2.74
N PRO A 36 21.47 -10.83 -3.30
CA PRO A 36 21.55 -12.24 -3.68
C PRO A 36 21.34 -13.26 -2.55
N ALA A 37 21.71 -12.91 -1.32
CA ALA A 37 21.53 -13.77 -0.15
C ALA A 37 20.36 -13.24 0.69
N ARG A 38 19.15 -13.74 0.41
CA ARG A 38 17.99 -13.51 1.27
C ARG A 38 18.26 -14.16 2.64
N ASP A 39 18.04 -13.39 3.69
CA ASP A 39 18.05 -13.89 5.07
C ASP A 39 16.90 -14.90 5.23
N SER A 40 17.19 -16.13 5.64
CA SER A 40 16.18 -17.17 5.81
C SER A 40 15.17 -16.85 6.92
N ASP A 41 15.47 -15.88 7.77
CA ASP A 41 14.59 -15.40 8.84
C ASP A 41 13.86 -14.08 8.46
N LEU A 42 13.94 -13.66 7.19
CA LEU A 42 13.33 -12.41 6.74
C LEU A 42 11.82 -12.37 6.99
N GLY A 43 11.07 -13.44 6.75
CA GLY A 43 9.63 -13.50 7.00
C GLY A 43 9.29 -13.20 8.46
N ASN A 44 10.00 -13.82 9.40
CA ASN A 44 9.84 -13.55 10.84
C ASN A 44 10.22 -12.11 11.22
N GLN A 45 11.24 -11.54 10.58
CA GLN A 45 11.66 -10.16 10.83
C GLN A 45 10.64 -9.14 10.31
N LEU A 46 9.94 -9.45 9.22
CA LEU A 46 8.87 -8.62 8.64
C LEU A 46 7.52 -8.83 9.34
N ARG A 47 7.27 -10.02 9.89
CA ARG A 47 6.00 -10.42 10.52
C ARG A 47 5.43 -9.35 11.45
N PRO A 48 6.15 -8.81 12.47
CA PRO A 48 5.56 -7.85 13.41
C PRO A 48 4.99 -6.59 12.74
N TYR A 49 5.62 -6.13 11.66
CA TYR A 49 5.16 -4.97 10.92
C TYR A 49 3.88 -5.28 10.13
N PHE A 50 3.84 -6.43 9.44
CA PHE A 50 2.65 -6.92 8.73
C PHE A 50 1.48 -7.18 9.68
N GLU A 51 1.76 -7.83 10.80
CA GLU A 51 0.82 -8.05 11.90
C GLU A 51 0.22 -6.73 12.39
N SER A 52 1.06 -5.74 12.68
CA SER A 52 0.61 -4.39 13.04
C SER A 52 -0.22 -3.73 11.95
N ALA A 53 0.12 -3.91 10.67
CA ALA A 53 -0.64 -3.36 9.54
C ALA A 53 -2.04 -3.98 9.40
N HIS A 54 -2.16 -5.29 9.61
CA HIS A 54 -3.42 -6.03 9.49
C HIS A 54 -4.31 -5.98 10.73
N ARG A 55 -3.77 -5.60 11.90
CA ARG A 55 -4.44 -5.69 13.20
C ARG A 55 -5.85 -5.09 13.22
N ASP A 56 -6.01 -3.86 12.72
CA ASP A 56 -7.32 -3.18 12.72
C ASP A 56 -8.38 -3.93 11.91
N ALA A 57 -8.04 -4.34 10.69
CA ALA A 57 -8.96 -5.06 9.82
C ALA A 57 -9.28 -6.45 10.35
N ARG A 58 -8.31 -7.15 10.95
CA ARG A 58 -8.55 -8.44 11.61
C ARG A 58 -9.57 -8.32 12.73
N GLU A 59 -9.38 -7.38 13.65
CA GLU A 59 -10.29 -7.16 14.77
C GLU A 59 -11.70 -6.78 14.28
N PHE A 60 -11.78 -5.89 13.29
CA PHE A 60 -13.05 -5.47 12.70
C PHE A 60 -13.78 -6.66 12.06
N PHE A 61 -13.13 -7.38 11.13
CA PHE A 61 -13.78 -8.47 10.42
C PHE A 61 -14.12 -9.66 11.31
N ALA A 62 -13.28 -9.99 12.30
CA ALA A 62 -13.61 -11.03 13.28
C ALA A 62 -14.90 -10.68 14.05
N GLY A 63 -15.04 -9.43 14.49
CA GLY A 63 -16.26 -8.95 15.14
C GLY A 63 -17.50 -9.03 14.23
N GLU A 64 -17.38 -8.66 12.95
CA GLU A 64 -18.49 -8.69 11.99
C GLU A 64 -18.99 -10.13 11.69
N ILE A 65 -18.10 -11.12 11.72
CA ILE A 65 -18.47 -12.53 11.50
C ILE A 65 -18.72 -13.31 12.79
N GLY A 66 -18.57 -12.67 13.95
CA GLY A 66 -18.89 -13.23 15.26
C GLY A 66 -17.78 -14.09 15.89
N ILE A 67 -16.54 -14.00 15.40
CA ILE A 67 -15.39 -14.70 15.96
C ILE A 67 -14.77 -13.87 17.08
N SER A 68 -14.60 -14.48 18.26
CA SER A 68 -13.88 -13.88 19.37
C SER A 68 -12.36 -14.05 19.18
N LEU A 69 -11.61 -12.97 19.31
CA LEU A 69 -10.14 -13.00 19.32
C LEU A 69 -9.55 -13.05 20.73
N HIS A 70 -10.39 -13.27 21.76
CA HIS A 70 -9.94 -13.32 23.15
C HIS A 70 -9.11 -14.60 23.39
N PRO A 71 -8.00 -14.55 24.14
CA PRO A 71 -7.16 -15.74 24.40
C PRO A 71 -7.91 -16.87 25.14
N ASP A 72 -8.95 -16.54 25.90
CA ASP A 72 -9.80 -17.51 26.61
C ASP A 72 -11.04 -17.94 25.81
N ALA A 73 -11.16 -17.54 24.54
CA ALA A 73 -12.21 -18.08 23.67
C ALA A 73 -11.92 -19.57 23.39
N ASP A 74 -12.96 -20.40 23.31
CA ASP A 74 -12.79 -21.79 22.92
C ASP A 74 -12.09 -21.84 21.53
N GLU A 75 -10.99 -22.59 21.44
CA GLU A 75 -10.24 -22.82 20.19
C GLU A 75 -11.05 -23.73 19.25
N ASP A 76 -12.17 -23.23 18.72
CA ASP A 76 -12.96 -23.95 17.72
C ASP A 76 -12.45 -23.69 16.29
N ASP A 77 -12.88 -24.55 15.37
CA ASP A 77 -12.54 -24.74 13.93
C ASP A 77 -12.56 -23.48 13.01
N ASP A 78 -12.71 -22.27 13.57
CA ASP A 78 -12.89 -21.00 12.86
C ASP A 78 -11.57 -20.36 12.38
N ALA A 79 -10.42 -20.98 12.68
CA ALA A 79 -9.10 -20.50 12.25
C ALA A 79 -9.01 -20.29 10.72
N SER A 80 -9.75 -21.10 9.94
CA SER A 80 -9.83 -21.01 8.48
C SER A 80 -10.57 -19.78 7.97
N LEU A 81 -11.40 -19.13 8.81
CA LEU A 81 -12.20 -17.94 8.49
C LEU A 81 -11.52 -16.63 8.90
N LEU A 82 -10.36 -16.72 9.56
CA LEU A 82 -9.69 -15.57 10.13
C LEU A 82 -8.90 -14.77 9.08
N TYR A 83 -9.22 -13.48 8.98
CA TYR A 83 -8.47 -12.51 8.18
C TYR A 83 -7.02 -12.34 8.69
N PRO A 84 -6.00 -12.21 7.82
CA PRO A 84 -6.08 -12.26 6.35
C PRO A 84 -5.87 -13.67 5.75
N GLY A 85 -5.71 -14.71 6.58
CA GLY A 85 -5.36 -16.07 6.13
C GLY A 85 -6.39 -16.67 5.17
N CYS A 86 -7.67 -16.40 5.43
CA CYS A 86 -8.83 -16.84 4.65
C CYS A 86 -9.00 -16.13 3.29
N LEU A 87 -8.17 -15.12 2.98
CA LEU A 87 -8.30 -14.38 1.73
C LEU A 87 -7.73 -15.17 0.53
N PRO A 88 -8.28 -14.97 -0.67
CA PRO A 88 -7.67 -15.47 -1.90
C PRO A 88 -6.25 -14.91 -2.08
N ASP A 89 -5.38 -15.69 -2.72
CA ASP A 89 -3.98 -15.31 -2.95
C ASP A 89 -3.83 -13.95 -3.61
N THR A 90 -4.63 -13.68 -4.65
CA THR A 90 -4.62 -12.39 -5.35
C THR A 90 -4.84 -11.19 -4.43
N ALA A 91 -5.67 -11.33 -3.40
CA ALA A 91 -5.91 -10.29 -2.40
C ALA A 91 -4.71 -10.15 -1.45
N LYS A 92 -4.11 -11.26 -1.00
CA LYS A 92 -2.88 -11.25 -0.18
C LYS A 92 -1.73 -10.53 -0.89
N ARG A 93 -1.56 -10.77 -2.21
CA ARG A 93 -0.55 -10.07 -3.03
C ARG A 93 -0.83 -8.57 -3.16
N GLY A 94 -2.10 -8.17 -3.30
CA GLY A 94 -2.49 -6.76 -3.30
C GLY A 94 -2.17 -6.06 -1.97
N LEU A 95 -2.59 -6.68 -0.86
CA LEU A 95 -2.31 -6.21 0.49
C LEU A 95 -0.81 -6.16 0.80
N PHE A 96 -0.03 -7.14 0.31
CA PHE A 96 1.44 -7.10 0.40
C PHE A 96 2.01 -5.83 -0.23
N GLY A 97 1.54 -5.47 -1.42
CA GLY A 97 1.92 -4.21 -2.07
C GLY A 97 1.62 -3.00 -1.19
N GLU A 98 0.43 -2.93 -0.59
CA GLU A 98 0.07 -1.83 0.32
C GLU A 98 0.96 -1.79 1.58
N VAL A 99 1.23 -2.93 2.23
CA VAL A 99 2.11 -2.98 3.41
C VAL A 99 3.54 -2.57 3.06
N MET A 100 4.05 -3.05 1.91
CA MET A 100 5.37 -2.64 1.40
C MET A 100 5.43 -1.14 1.14
N ALA A 101 4.33 -0.50 0.71
CA ALA A 101 4.29 0.94 0.48
C ALA A 101 4.51 1.69 1.79
N GLY A 102 3.83 1.28 2.87
CA GLY A 102 4.08 1.84 4.20
C GLY A 102 5.50 1.60 4.68
N LEU A 103 5.96 0.35 4.58
CA LEU A 103 7.28 -0.07 5.03
C LEU A 103 8.41 0.72 4.36
N VAL A 104 8.34 0.93 3.05
CA VAL A 104 9.34 1.71 2.32
C VAL A 104 9.20 3.20 2.64
N THR A 105 7.97 3.71 2.68
CA THR A 105 7.69 5.14 2.95
C THR A 105 8.19 5.58 4.33
N GLU A 106 8.07 4.74 5.35
CA GLU A 106 8.54 5.06 6.70
C GLU A 106 10.05 4.82 6.91
N ASN A 107 10.69 4.02 6.04
CA ASN A 107 12.09 3.62 6.22
C ASN A 107 13.09 4.38 5.35
N TYR A 108 12.69 4.81 4.14
CA TYR A 108 13.58 5.45 3.18
C TYR A 108 13.26 6.93 3.01
N GLU A 109 14.27 7.70 2.62
CA GLU A 109 14.10 9.12 2.32
C GLU A 109 13.44 9.29 0.94
N PHE A 110 12.37 10.08 0.90
CA PHE A 110 11.66 10.42 -0.33
C PHE A 110 11.89 11.89 -0.69
N VAL A 111 11.45 12.26 -1.90
CA VAL A 111 11.43 13.66 -2.34
C VAL A 111 10.88 14.60 -1.26
N GLY A 112 11.63 15.66 -0.97
CA GLY A 112 11.32 16.62 0.09
C GLY A 112 11.84 16.27 1.49
N GLY A 113 12.47 15.10 1.69
CA GLY A 113 13.12 14.73 2.95
C GLY A 113 12.13 14.65 4.13
N HIS A 114 10.89 14.23 3.87
CA HIS A 114 9.85 14.18 4.88
C HIS A 114 9.90 12.87 5.68
N GLU A 115 9.82 12.97 7.01
CA GLU A 115 9.58 11.79 7.86
C GLU A 115 8.09 11.43 7.84
N TRP A 116 7.77 10.32 7.19
CA TRP A 116 6.41 9.84 7.06
C TRP A 116 6.00 8.94 8.21
N SER A 117 4.70 8.90 8.49
CA SER A 117 4.09 7.95 9.41
C SER A 117 2.80 7.38 8.83
N VAL A 118 2.59 6.08 9.02
CA VAL A 118 1.38 5.35 8.64
C VAL A 118 0.67 4.91 9.91
N PRO A 119 -0.23 5.73 10.48
CA PRO A 119 -0.80 5.45 11.80
C PRO A 119 -1.76 4.24 11.78
N ILE A 120 -2.35 3.93 10.61
CA ILE A 120 -3.26 2.81 10.41
C ILE A 120 -3.47 2.55 8.92
N PHE A 121 -3.47 1.27 8.52
CA PHE A 121 -3.79 0.87 7.15
C PHE A 121 -5.31 0.83 6.94
N LEU A 122 -5.78 1.19 5.75
CA LEU A 122 -7.21 1.33 5.45
C LEU A 122 -7.88 0.00 5.04
N PHE A 123 -7.29 -1.15 5.40
CA PHE A 123 -7.73 -2.47 4.95
C PHE A 123 -9.17 -2.82 5.33
N ARG A 124 -9.68 -2.31 6.47
CA ARG A 124 -11.08 -2.54 6.87
C ARG A 124 -12.10 -1.96 5.89
N TYR A 125 -11.70 -0.96 5.09
CA TYR A 125 -12.57 -0.33 4.09
C TYR A 125 -12.55 -1.06 2.74
N HIS A 126 -11.97 -2.26 2.70
CA HIS A 126 -12.09 -3.16 1.57
C HIS A 126 -13.49 -3.81 1.56
N ALA A 127 -14.50 -3.07 1.12
CA ALA A 127 -15.92 -3.44 1.24
C ALA A 127 -16.27 -4.85 0.70
N ASP A 128 -15.58 -5.30 -0.35
CA ASP A 128 -15.79 -6.65 -0.89
C ASP A 128 -15.28 -7.77 0.03
N VAL A 129 -14.30 -7.49 0.91
CA VAL A 129 -13.79 -8.45 1.90
C VAL A 129 -14.79 -8.65 3.02
N GLU A 130 -15.39 -7.58 3.55
CA GLU A 130 -16.39 -7.68 4.63
C GLU A 130 -17.52 -8.65 4.24
N LYS A 131 -18.12 -8.41 3.08
CA LYS A 131 -19.19 -9.25 2.55
C LYS A 131 -18.70 -10.66 2.25
N TYR A 132 -17.52 -10.79 1.65
CA TYR A 132 -16.93 -12.09 1.35
C TYR A 132 -16.78 -12.95 2.61
N LEU A 133 -16.22 -12.39 3.68
CA LEU A 133 -16.03 -13.10 4.95
C LEU A 133 -17.38 -13.44 5.61
N PHE A 134 -18.34 -12.51 5.56
CA PHE A 134 -19.67 -12.75 6.10
C PHE A 134 -20.42 -13.89 5.37
N ASP A 135 -20.30 -13.94 4.04
CA ASP A 135 -20.82 -15.02 3.20
C ASP A 135 -20.09 -16.34 3.51
N LEU A 136 -18.74 -16.34 3.55
CA LEU A 136 -17.91 -17.51 3.78
C LEU A 136 -18.18 -18.16 5.14
N ALA A 137 -18.34 -17.35 6.19
CA ALA A 137 -18.65 -17.81 7.55
C ALA A 137 -20.02 -18.53 7.67
N ARG A 138 -20.88 -18.41 6.65
CA ARG A 138 -22.23 -19.03 6.63
C ARG A 138 -22.37 -20.12 5.56
N ASP A 139 -21.48 -20.13 4.58
CA ASP A 139 -21.52 -21.02 3.42
C ASP A 139 -20.08 -21.21 2.91
N ALA A 140 -19.42 -22.24 3.45
CA ALA A 140 -18.01 -22.54 3.17
C ALA A 140 -17.73 -22.91 1.70
N GLU A 141 -18.77 -23.25 0.91
CA GLU A 141 -18.64 -23.55 -0.52
C GLU A 141 -18.60 -22.28 -1.39
N ARG A 142 -18.79 -21.08 -0.83
CA ARG A 142 -18.75 -19.81 -1.58
C ARG A 142 -17.33 -19.37 -1.91
N GLU A 143 -16.79 -19.91 -2.98
CA GLU A 143 -15.63 -19.34 -3.67
C GLU A 143 -16.06 -18.10 -4.47
N ARG A 144 -16.02 -16.92 -3.85
CA ARG A 144 -16.10 -15.64 -4.57
C ARG A 144 -14.72 -15.04 -4.72
N ALA A 145 -14.41 -14.62 -5.95
CA ALA A 145 -13.29 -13.73 -6.18
C ALA A 145 -13.57 -12.39 -5.47
N VAL A 146 -12.75 -12.05 -4.49
CA VAL A 146 -12.74 -10.72 -3.87
C VAL A 146 -12.26 -9.72 -4.94
N PHE A 147 -13.09 -8.74 -5.27
CA PHE A 147 -12.70 -7.65 -6.16
C PHE A 147 -11.83 -6.66 -5.38
N GLY A 148 -10.73 -6.17 -5.99
CA GLY A 148 -9.79 -5.28 -5.32
C GLY A 148 -10.41 -3.96 -4.86
N ARG A 149 -9.75 -3.29 -3.91
CA ARG A 149 -10.21 -2.03 -3.32
C ARG A 149 -10.38 -0.94 -4.38
N LEU A 150 -11.44 -0.14 -4.24
CA LEU A 150 -11.65 1.09 -5.00
C LEU A 150 -11.16 2.30 -4.19
N GLY A 151 -10.29 3.12 -4.77
CA GLY A 151 -9.68 4.30 -4.14
C GLY A 151 -8.17 4.14 -3.94
N SER A 152 -7.51 5.17 -3.40
CA SER A 152 -6.05 5.18 -3.21
C SER A 152 -5.60 3.97 -2.38
N ASP A 153 -4.60 3.24 -2.87
CA ASP A 153 -4.03 2.05 -2.21
C ASP A 153 -3.28 2.40 -0.91
N PHE A 154 -2.75 3.61 -0.79
CA PHE A 154 -1.90 3.97 0.34
C PHE A 154 -2.08 5.44 0.76
N ILE A 155 -2.07 5.69 2.08
CA ILE A 155 -2.02 7.03 2.65
C ILE A 155 -1.06 7.04 3.85
N GLY A 156 -0.10 7.96 3.83
CA GLY A 156 0.77 8.31 4.95
C GLY A 156 0.69 9.80 5.28
N LEU A 157 1.17 10.16 6.47
CA LEU A 157 1.10 11.50 7.03
C LEU A 157 2.50 12.03 7.35
N LYS A 158 2.75 13.31 7.06
CA LYS A 158 3.77 14.09 7.76
C LYS A 158 3.07 14.94 8.80
N LEU A 159 3.51 14.80 10.05
CA LEU A 159 3.03 15.56 11.18
C LEU A 159 4.02 16.69 11.53
N ASP A 160 3.50 17.79 12.05
CA ASP A 160 4.31 18.80 12.74
C ASP A 160 4.57 18.42 14.21
N ASP A 161 5.33 19.26 14.93
CA ASP A 161 5.68 19.07 16.35
C ASP A 161 4.45 19.02 17.28
N ARG A 162 3.27 19.42 16.80
CA ARG A 162 2.00 19.40 17.55
C ARG A 162 1.11 18.22 17.13
N GLY A 163 1.57 17.36 16.23
CA GLY A 163 0.81 16.24 15.69
C GLY A 163 -0.24 16.64 14.65
N ALA A 164 -0.20 17.86 14.12
CA ALA A 164 -1.09 18.30 13.05
C ALA A 164 -0.58 17.79 11.69
N VAL A 165 -1.49 17.42 10.79
CA VAL A 165 -1.12 16.98 9.44
C VAL A 165 -0.71 18.18 8.61
N VAL A 166 0.55 18.22 8.18
CA VAL A 166 1.09 19.29 7.32
C VAL A 166 1.29 18.84 5.88
N ARG A 167 1.43 17.54 5.64
CA ARG A 167 1.50 16.96 4.29
C ARG A 167 0.97 15.52 4.28
N LEU A 168 0.36 15.14 3.15
CA LEU A 168 -0.07 13.78 2.85
C LEU A 168 0.91 13.13 1.86
N ILE A 169 1.12 11.83 1.98
CA ILE A 169 1.59 11.01 0.87
C ILE A 169 0.46 10.06 0.48
N VAL A 170 0.10 10.06 -0.79
CA VAL A 170 -1.02 9.27 -1.33
C VAL A 170 -0.47 8.43 -2.47
N GLY A 171 -0.70 7.12 -2.41
CA GLY A 171 -0.07 6.21 -3.34
C GLY A 171 -0.94 5.14 -3.96
N GLU A 172 -0.47 4.68 -5.10
CA GLU A 172 -0.87 3.45 -5.78
C GLU A 172 0.25 2.42 -5.62
N ALA A 173 -0.09 1.22 -5.16
CA ALA A 173 0.88 0.17 -4.84
C ALA A 173 0.48 -1.14 -5.52
N LYS A 174 1.27 -1.61 -6.49
CA LYS A 174 0.91 -2.81 -7.28
C LYS A 174 1.98 -3.90 -7.17
N TRP A 175 1.56 -5.11 -6.81
CA TRP A 175 2.36 -6.33 -6.91
C TRP A 175 2.25 -6.97 -8.31
N ARG A 176 3.35 -7.49 -8.88
CA ARG A 176 3.32 -8.36 -10.07
C ARG A 176 4.25 -9.56 -9.92
N GLY A 177 3.78 -10.72 -10.38
CA GLY A 177 4.57 -11.95 -10.41
C GLY A 177 5.77 -11.90 -11.35
N GLU A 178 5.73 -11.05 -12.38
CA GLU A 178 6.90 -10.67 -13.19
C GLU A 178 6.82 -9.16 -13.48
N LEU A 179 7.97 -8.49 -13.49
CA LEU A 179 8.13 -7.10 -13.89
C LEU A 179 8.91 -7.02 -15.21
N SER A 180 8.17 -7.06 -16.32
CA SER A 180 8.65 -6.67 -17.64
C SER A 180 8.36 -5.22 -17.99
N ASP A 181 9.13 -4.65 -18.94
CA ASP A 181 8.82 -3.34 -19.54
C ASP A 181 7.38 -3.26 -20.05
N ALA A 182 6.88 -4.34 -20.68
CA ALA A 182 5.53 -4.37 -21.23
C ALA A 182 4.44 -4.42 -20.14
N GLU A 183 4.70 -5.12 -19.04
CA GLU A 183 3.80 -5.16 -17.88
C GLU A 183 3.79 -3.82 -17.17
N VAL A 184 4.95 -3.22 -16.92
CA VAL A 184 5.09 -1.89 -16.33
C VAL A 184 4.44 -0.84 -17.23
N GLU A 185 4.69 -0.84 -18.54
CA GLU A 185 4.02 0.07 -19.48
C GLU A 185 2.49 -0.09 -19.41
N THR A 186 2.00 -1.32 -19.34
CA THR A 186 0.55 -1.59 -19.22
C THR A 186 -0.02 -1.18 -17.86
N LEU A 187 0.75 -1.26 -16.79
CA LEU A 187 0.37 -0.74 -15.48
C LEU A 187 0.21 0.78 -15.50
N MET A 188 1.20 1.46 -16.06
CA MET A 188 1.29 2.91 -16.02
C MET A 188 0.33 3.57 -17.00
N LEU A 189 0.27 3.09 -18.24
CA LEU A 189 -0.57 3.66 -19.31
C LEU A 189 -1.96 3.00 -19.40
N GLY A 190 -2.15 1.83 -18.78
CA GLY A 190 -3.39 1.06 -18.87
C GLY A 190 -3.50 0.20 -20.13
N LYS A 191 -4.65 -0.45 -20.31
CA LYS A 191 -4.89 -1.39 -21.41
C LYS A 191 -5.31 -0.67 -22.69
N TRP A 192 -4.87 -1.19 -23.84
CA TRP A 192 -5.39 -0.76 -25.13
C TRP A 192 -6.88 -1.06 -25.24
N LYS A 193 -7.68 -0.06 -25.63
CA LYS A 193 -9.06 -0.23 -26.06
C LYS A 193 -9.25 0.32 -27.47
N THR A 194 -9.92 -0.46 -28.30
CA THR A 194 -10.30 -0.05 -29.65
C THR A 194 -11.67 0.61 -29.59
N ASN A 195 -11.76 1.83 -30.11
CA ASN A 195 -13.03 2.50 -30.32
C ASN A 195 -13.79 1.78 -31.45
N LYS A 196 -14.95 1.22 -31.12
CA LYS A 196 -15.78 0.44 -32.04
C LYS A 196 -16.29 1.24 -33.25
N ARG A 197 -16.32 2.58 -33.18
CA ARG A 197 -16.87 3.44 -34.24
C ARG A 197 -15.85 3.82 -35.31
N ASN A 198 -14.59 4.05 -34.92
CA ASN A 198 -13.56 4.54 -35.85
C ASN A 198 -12.31 3.65 -35.89
N GLY A 199 -12.29 2.54 -35.16
CA GLY A 199 -11.16 1.61 -35.11
C GLY A 199 -9.92 2.15 -34.38
N GLN A 200 -9.97 3.37 -33.84
CA GLN A 200 -8.83 4.00 -33.19
C GLN A 200 -8.52 3.32 -31.85
N ARG A 201 -7.25 2.96 -31.64
CA ARG A 201 -6.78 2.39 -30.38
C ARG A 201 -6.32 3.52 -29.45
N THR A 202 -6.81 3.49 -28.22
CA THR A 202 -6.40 4.40 -27.15
C THR A 202 -6.08 3.60 -25.90
N ARG A 203 -5.09 4.03 -25.14
CA ARG A 203 -4.82 3.51 -23.80
C ARG A 203 -5.89 4.04 -22.85
N ARG A 204 -6.46 3.19 -21.99
CA ARG A 204 -7.47 3.60 -21.01
C ARG A 204 -7.17 3.01 -19.64
N GLY A 205 -7.24 3.87 -18.62
CA GLY A 205 -6.89 3.56 -17.24
C GLY A 205 -5.40 3.71 -17.01
N GLY A 206 -4.88 3.00 -16.01
CA GLY A 206 -3.47 3.03 -15.66
C GLY A 206 -3.17 4.07 -14.58
N ILE A 207 -2.07 3.85 -13.89
CA ILE A 207 -1.68 4.62 -12.71
C ILE A 207 -1.52 6.11 -13.06
N TRP A 208 -0.93 6.44 -14.22
CA TRP A 208 -0.79 7.83 -14.64
C TRP A 208 -2.13 8.54 -14.83
N ALA A 209 -3.11 7.85 -15.42
CA ALA A 209 -4.43 8.44 -15.65
C ALA A 209 -5.21 8.62 -14.34
N GLU A 210 -5.01 7.73 -13.37
CA GLU A 210 -5.65 7.78 -12.06
C GLU A 210 -5.04 8.90 -11.21
N ILE A 211 -3.71 8.93 -11.08
CA ILE A 211 -3.01 9.88 -10.21
C ILE A 211 -3.12 11.33 -10.69
N ASN A 212 -3.13 11.56 -12.01
CA ASN A 212 -3.28 12.91 -12.58
C ASN A 212 -4.70 13.48 -12.43
N ARG A 213 -5.69 12.64 -12.17
CA ARG A 213 -7.10 13.04 -12.02
C ARG A 213 -7.59 12.98 -10.58
N ASP A 214 -6.72 12.53 -9.68
CA ASP A 214 -7.08 12.43 -8.27
C ASP A 214 -7.27 13.82 -7.67
N ILE A 215 -8.14 13.90 -6.68
CA ILE A 215 -8.45 15.14 -5.96
C ILE A 215 -7.40 15.39 -4.88
N ASP A 216 -7.13 16.65 -4.53
CA ASP A 216 -6.07 17.02 -3.58
C ASP A 216 -6.19 16.28 -2.23
N VAL A 217 -7.41 16.13 -1.74
CA VAL A 217 -7.73 15.40 -0.51
C VAL A 217 -8.61 14.19 -0.87
N PRO A 218 -8.04 13.00 -1.07
CA PRO A 218 -8.78 11.83 -1.50
C PRO A 218 -9.73 11.33 -0.41
N HIS A 219 -10.74 10.53 -0.81
CA HIS A 219 -11.70 9.95 0.13
C HIS A 219 -11.04 9.12 1.24
N GLY A 220 -9.87 8.53 0.97
CA GLY A 220 -9.10 7.81 1.98
C GLY A 220 -8.72 8.67 3.19
N VAL A 221 -8.61 10.00 3.06
CA VAL A 221 -8.38 10.90 4.21
C VAL A 221 -9.59 10.90 5.15
N ARG A 222 -10.82 10.81 4.61
CA ARG A 222 -12.02 10.67 5.44
C ARG A 222 -12.06 9.32 6.17
N GLN A 223 -11.66 8.25 5.49
CA GLN A 223 -11.56 6.91 6.06
C GLN A 223 -10.52 6.87 7.19
N LEU A 224 -9.33 7.41 6.95
CA LEU A 224 -8.26 7.56 7.93
C LEU A 224 -8.74 8.35 9.15
N GLN A 225 -9.37 9.51 8.93
CA GLN A 225 -9.89 10.33 10.02
C GLN A 225 -10.88 9.56 10.92
N ARG A 226 -11.79 8.79 10.33
CA ARG A 226 -12.76 7.98 11.10
C ARG A 226 -12.03 6.92 11.93
N LEU A 227 -11.08 6.22 11.33
CA LEU A 227 -10.23 5.25 12.01
C LEU A 227 -9.50 5.85 13.21
N LEU A 228 -8.85 7.01 13.05
CA LEU A 228 -8.15 7.66 14.16
C LEU A 228 -9.11 8.06 15.28
N ARG A 229 -10.31 8.57 14.95
CA ARG A 229 -11.34 8.91 15.95
C ARG A 229 -11.83 7.69 16.74
N GLU A 230 -11.93 6.54 16.09
CA GLU A 230 -12.43 5.32 16.71
C GLU A 230 -11.35 4.60 17.52
N ARG A 231 -10.10 4.59 17.03
CA ARG A 231 -9.01 3.80 17.61
C ARG A 231 -8.16 4.54 18.62
N ASP A 232 -7.90 5.83 18.40
CA ASP A 232 -7.08 6.65 19.30
C ASP A 232 -7.34 8.14 19.07
N ARG A 233 -8.51 8.59 19.54
CA ARG A 233 -8.96 9.97 19.35
C ARG A 233 -8.01 10.99 19.99
N ASP A 234 -7.58 10.71 21.21
CA ASP A 234 -6.84 11.68 22.02
C ASP A 234 -5.38 11.77 21.57
N GLY A 235 -4.75 10.63 21.25
CA GLY A 235 -3.39 10.61 20.70
C GLY A 235 -3.27 11.27 19.32
N HIS A 236 -4.38 11.31 18.56
CA HIS A 236 -4.40 11.86 17.19
C HIS A 236 -5.29 13.11 17.04
N ALA A 237 -5.62 13.81 18.13
CA ALA A 237 -6.57 14.92 18.12
C ALA A 237 -6.17 16.04 17.14
N ALA A 238 -4.90 16.43 17.12
CA ALA A 238 -4.40 17.47 16.22
C ALA A 238 -4.45 17.05 14.75
N ALA A 239 -4.12 15.79 14.44
CA ALA A 239 -4.23 15.24 13.10
C ALA A 239 -5.70 15.20 12.63
N ILE A 240 -6.61 14.75 13.49
CA ILE A 240 -8.05 14.71 13.23
C ILE A 240 -8.60 16.11 12.90
N VAL A 241 -8.22 17.12 13.69
CA VAL A 241 -8.63 18.52 13.47
C VAL A 241 -8.08 19.07 12.15
N SER A 242 -6.85 18.71 11.78
CA SER A 242 -6.23 19.14 10.52
C SER A 242 -6.97 18.53 9.32
N MET A 243 -7.28 17.23 9.40
CA MET A 243 -8.10 16.55 8.38
C MET A 243 -9.53 17.09 8.34
N ASP A 244 -10.15 17.45 9.47
CA ASP A 244 -11.46 18.11 9.48
C ASP A 244 -11.46 19.39 8.65
N LYS A 245 -10.46 20.26 8.88
CA LYS A 245 -10.31 21.53 8.14
C LYS A 245 -10.03 21.32 6.65
N ALA A 246 -9.39 20.23 6.27
CA ALA A 246 -9.16 19.90 4.86
C ALA A 246 -10.40 19.31 4.18
N LEU A 247 -11.25 18.60 4.92
CA LEU A 247 -12.41 17.89 4.40
C LEU A 247 -13.73 18.70 4.43
N VAL A 248 -13.73 19.94 4.93
CA VAL A 248 -14.93 20.79 4.91
C VAL A 248 -15.24 21.29 3.49
N LEU A 249 -16.54 21.44 3.20
CA LEU A 249 -17.01 21.94 1.90
C LEU A 249 -16.75 23.45 1.70
N ARG A 250 -16.75 24.23 2.78
CA ARG A 250 -16.61 25.69 2.74
C ARG A 250 -15.25 26.08 3.30
N ASN A 251 -14.46 26.76 2.48
CA ASN A 251 -13.11 27.24 2.81
C ASN A 251 -12.20 26.12 3.36
N PRO A 252 -12.00 25.02 2.60
CA PRO A 252 -11.08 23.97 3.02
C PRO A 252 -9.67 24.53 3.19
N VAL A 253 -8.98 24.07 4.23
CA VAL A 253 -7.55 24.34 4.41
C VAL A 253 -6.77 23.32 3.60
N PRO A 254 -5.98 23.73 2.58
CA PRO A 254 -5.21 22.79 1.78
C PRO A 254 -4.13 22.11 2.63
N ILE A 255 -3.88 20.84 2.34
CA ILE A 255 -2.74 20.09 2.89
C ILE A 255 -1.83 19.77 1.71
N ALA A 256 -0.53 20.00 1.86
CA ALA A 256 0.43 19.66 0.81
C ALA A 256 0.38 18.15 0.53
N ARG A 257 0.67 17.73 -0.70
CA ARG A 257 0.58 16.33 -1.10
C ARG A 257 1.82 15.90 -1.89
N THR A 258 2.26 14.68 -1.59
CA THR A 258 3.19 13.90 -2.39
C THR A 258 2.44 12.70 -2.96
N ASN A 259 2.58 12.48 -4.26
CA ASN A 259 2.09 11.32 -4.96
C ASN A 259 3.13 10.20 -4.89
N LEU A 260 2.70 8.99 -4.53
CA LEU A 260 3.54 7.81 -4.50
C LEU A 260 3.08 6.83 -5.58
N ILE A 261 4.02 6.33 -6.36
CA ILE A 261 3.80 5.16 -7.20
C ILE A 261 4.79 4.11 -6.74
N MET A 262 4.28 2.97 -6.27
CA MET A 262 5.11 1.84 -5.93
C MET A 262 4.75 0.63 -6.77
N ILE A 263 5.76 0.08 -7.42
CA ILE A 263 5.67 -1.19 -8.13
C ILE A 263 6.59 -2.17 -7.43
N VAL A 264 6.06 -3.31 -7.03
CA VAL A 264 6.81 -4.39 -6.40
C VAL A 264 6.57 -5.68 -7.17
N GLY A 265 7.61 -6.49 -7.37
CA GLY A 265 7.48 -7.70 -8.16
C GLY A 265 8.79 -8.39 -8.47
N ASN A 266 8.70 -9.55 -9.14
CA ASN A 266 9.89 -10.30 -9.49
C ASN A 266 10.58 -9.69 -10.71
N GLY A 267 11.89 -9.44 -10.59
CA GLY A 267 12.68 -8.96 -11.71
C GLY A 267 12.87 -10.04 -12.78
N LYS A 268 12.99 -9.63 -14.04
CA LYS A 268 13.39 -10.55 -15.12
C LYS A 268 14.80 -11.08 -14.89
N ALA A 269 15.02 -12.35 -15.26
CA ALA A 269 16.30 -13.04 -15.12
C ALA A 269 17.49 -12.35 -15.82
N LYS A 270 17.25 -11.54 -16.87
CA LYS A 270 18.29 -10.86 -17.66
C LYS A 270 18.44 -9.37 -17.34
N ARG A 271 17.76 -8.86 -16.31
CA ARG A 271 17.82 -7.45 -15.92
C ARG A 271 19.22 -7.09 -15.41
N GLY A 272 19.72 -5.93 -15.79
CA GLY A 272 20.95 -5.35 -15.24
C GLY A 272 20.81 -4.98 -13.76
N GLU A 273 21.92 -5.01 -13.04
CA GLU A 273 21.96 -4.46 -11.69
C GLU A 273 21.72 -2.94 -11.75
N GLY A 274 20.81 -2.42 -10.93
CA GLY A 274 20.45 -0.99 -10.93
C GLY A 274 19.56 -0.51 -12.10
N GLU A 275 19.08 -1.39 -12.98
CA GLU A 275 18.31 -1.00 -14.17
C GLU A 275 16.83 -0.70 -13.85
N ALA A 276 16.47 0.55 -13.60
CA ALA A 276 15.07 0.94 -13.38
C ALA A 276 14.17 0.67 -14.61
N LEU A 277 12.91 0.29 -14.37
CA LEU A 277 11.91 0.03 -15.42
C LEU A 277 11.12 1.30 -15.78
N LEU A 278 11.08 2.28 -14.88
CA LEU A 278 10.50 3.60 -15.09
C LEU A 278 11.60 4.65 -15.28
N THR A 279 11.24 5.75 -15.93
CA THR A 279 12.13 6.91 -16.13
C THR A 279 12.77 7.31 -14.81
N TRP A 280 14.09 7.46 -14.79
CA TRP A 280 14.88 7.67 -13.56
C TRP A 280 15.33 9.12 -13.38
N GLU A 281 15.84 9.72 -14.45
CA GLU A 281 16.58 11.00 -14.42
C GLU A 281 15.71 12.23 -14.71
N THR A 282 14.47 12.02 -15.14
CA THR A 282 13.54 13.10 -15.48
C THR A 282 12.14 12.79 -14.98
N ILE A 283 11.36 13.83 -14.73
CA ILE A 283 9.93 13.69 -14.44
C ILE A 283 9.26 13.06 -15.67
N PRO A 284 8.53 11.95 -15.53
CA PRO A 284 7.82 11.32 -16.65
C PRO A 284 6.88 12.32 -17.34
N GLU A 285 6.90 12.37 -18.67
CA GLU A 285 6.07 13.31 -19.45
C GLU A 285 4.56 13.08 -19.23
N GLU A 286 4.16 11.85 -18.91
CA GLU A 286 2.79 11.52 -18.59
C GLU A 286 2.32 12.09 -17.25
N TYR A 287 3.24 12.46 -16.35
CA TYR A 287 2.90 13.02 -15.05
C TYR A 287 2.62 14.52 -15.15
N THR A 288 1.36 14.88 -14.93
CA THR A 288 0.85 16.26 -15.13
C THR A 288 0.26 16.87 -13.85
N SER A 289 0.18 16.09 -12.77
CA SER A 289 -0.26 16.57 -11.47
C SER A 289 0.70 17.63 -10.89
N PRO A 290 0.19 18.65 -10.15
CA PRO A 290 1.02 19.69 -9.55
C PRO A 290 1.81 19.22 -8.31
N HIS A 291 1.44 18.06 -7.76
CA HIS A 291 2.02 17.51 -6.53
C HIS A 291 3.41 16.90 -6.77
N ASP A 292 4.24 16.85 -5.72
CA ASP A 292 5.53 16.16 -5.78
C ASP A 292 5.31 14.67 -6.09
N LEU A 293 6.21 14.03 -6.83
CA LEU A 293 6.11 12.63 -7.22
C LEU A 293 7.28 11.83 -6.65
N GLN A 294 6.96 10.78 -5.92
CA GLN A 294 7.88 9.71 -5.57
C GLN A 294 7.52 8.46 -6.37
N VAL A 295 8.49 7.93 -7.11
CA VAL A 295 8.40 6.59 -7.72
C VAL A 295 9.30 5.64 -6.94
N VAL A 296 8.79 4.44 -6.67
CA VAL A 296 9.51 3.37 -6.02
C VAL A 296 9.35 2.08 -6.82
N GLU A 297 10.47 1.46 -7.18
CA GLU A 297 10.50 0.12 -7.74
C GLU A 297 11.15 -0.83 -6.75
N VAL A 298 10.46 -1.93 -6.40
CA VAL A 298 10.99 -2.97 -5.52
C VAL A 298 11.08 -4.28 -6.31
N ILE A 299 12.31 -4.66 -6.64
CA ILE A 299 12.63 -5.81 -7.49
C ILE A 299 13.07 -6.98 -6.60
N LEU A 300 12.21 -7.99 -6.53
CA LEU A 300 12.43 -9.21 -5.75
C LEU A 300 12.87 -10.38 -6.64
N LYS A 301 13.33 -11.45 -6.00
CA LYS A 301 13.58 -12.78 -6.56
C LYS A 301 12.65 -13.75 -5.88
N ASP A 302 11.77 -14.45 -6.58
CA ASP A 302 10.83 -15.40 -5.95
C ASP A 302 10.06 -14.74 -4.78
N GLY A 303 9.55 -13.53 -5.01
CA GLY A 303 8.80 -12.77 -4.02
C GLY A 303 7.42 -13.35 -3.73
N GLU A 304 6.88 -14.22 -4.59
CA GLU A 304 5.66 -14.98 -4.28
C GLU A 304 5.87 -15.88 -3.07
N ASP A 305 7.00 -16.59 -3.01
CA ASP A 305 7.35 -17.45 -1.87
C ASP A 305 7.48 -16.64 -0.58
N LEU A 306 8.07 -15.43 -0.64
CA LEU A 306 8.16 -14.53 0.51
C LEU A 306 6.79 -14.05 0.97
N ILE A 307 5.89 -13.74 0.04
CA ILE A 307 4.51 -13.35 0.37
C ILE A 307 3.83 -14.50 1.09
N ASP A 308 3.89 -15.71 0.53
CA ASP A 308 3.27 -16.89 1.14
C ASP A 308 3.85 -17.18 2.53
N GLU A 309 5.18 -17.12 2.67
CA GLU A 309 5.87 -17.26 3.96
C GLU A 309 5.35 -16.25 5.00
N ILE A 310 5.33 -14.95 4.66
CA ILE A 310 4.88 -13.91 5.61
C ILE A 310 3.42 -14.14 6.02
N TYR A 311 2.52 -14.37 5.05
CA TYR A 311 1.11 -14.55 5.34
C TYR A 311 0.82 -15.83 6.12
N ASP A 312 1.61 -16.88 5.90
CA ASP A 312 1.54 -18.11 6.69
C ASP A 312 2.05 -17.92 8.12
N LEU A 313 2.91 -16.94 8.38
CA LEU A 313 3.45 -16.66 9.72
C LEU A 313 2.55 -15.76 10.58
N LEU A 314 1.61 -15.02 9.99
CA LEU A 314 0.78 -14.06 10.72
C LEU A 314 -0.06 -14.76 11.80
N TRP A 315 0.08 -14.30 13.04
CA TRP A 315 -0.69 -14.79 14.20
C TRP A 315 -0.47 -16.26 14.54
N LYS A 316 0.60 -16.89 14.02
CA LYS A 316 1.10 -18.17 14.50
C LYS A 316 2.16 -17.94 15.58
N VAL A 317 1.96 -18.57 16.74
CA VAL A 317 2.86 -18.55 17.90
C VAL A 317 3.82 -19.73 17.83
#